data_AF-A0A4Y2TC92-F1
#
_entry.id   AF-A0A4Y2TC92-F1
#
_cell.length_a   1.000
_cell.length_b   1.000
_cell.length_c   1.000
_cell.angle_alpha   90.00
_cell.angle_beta   90.00
_cell.angle_gamma   90.00
#
_symmetry.space_group_name_H-M   'P 1'
#
loop_
_entity.id
_entity.type
_entity.pdbx_description
1 polymer ?
#
loop_
_entity_poly.entity_id
_entity_poly.type
_entity_poly.pdbx_seq_one_letter_code
_entity_poly.pdbx_strand_id
1 'polypeptide(L)'
;MPGKRHPSIILYDLPNTITDQEVQEALRTYTEDGENLRTRFKLKGRKPDTSHWVMEAPRQHFLQLKRFRKIAVNWNMFQIKEFFHVKRCQFCQAFSHTRQNCKYTVPNCGICADRHSTSYCRSNFQLCINCEESNRNSGTNHNIRHRATDLSCPCYKKEIKAYKKTRDYL
;
A
#
# COMPACT_ATOMS: atom_id res chain seq x y z
N MET A 1 -14.16 -0.13 -24.04
CA MET A 1 -14.03 0.05 -22.58
C MET A 1 -12.65 0.66 -22.31
N PRO A 2 -12.49 1.62 -21.39
CA PRO A 2 -11.16 2.10 -21.02
C PRO A 2 -10.30 0.93 -20.57
N GLY A 3 -9.07 0.82 -21.06
CA GLY A 3 -8.13 -0.23 -20.68
C GLY A 3 -7.95 -0.29 -19.17
N LYS A 4 -7.81 -1.50 -18.61
CA LYS A 4 -7.47 -1.67 -17.19
C LYS A 4 -6.11 -1.01 -16.92
N ARG A 5 -5.97 -0.39 -15.74
CA ARG A 5 -4.72 0.28 -15.37
C ARG A 5 -3.64 -0.75 -15.03
N HIS A 6 -2.38 -0.42 -15.24
CA HIS A 6 -1.30 -1.33 -14.88
C HIS A 6 -1.14 -1.47 -13.35
N PRO A 7 -0.66 -2.63 -12.86
CA PRO A 7 -0.25 -2.83 -11.48
C PRO A 7 0.87 -1.87 -11.06
N SER A 8 1.17 -1.85 -9.77
CA SER A 8 2.30 -1.08 -9.25
C SER A 8 3.18 -1.95 -8.38
N ILE A 9 4.47 -1.67 -8.44
CA ILE A 9 5.47 -2.19 -7.50
C ILE A 9 5.90 -1.08 -6.55
N ILE A 10 6.49 -1.48 -5.43
CA ILE A 10 7.17 -0.59 -4.50
C ILE A 10 8.55 -1.15 -4.18
N LEU A 11 9.57 -0.29 -4.31
CA LEU A 11 10.93 -0.51 -3.81
C LEU A 11 11.08 0.21 -2.49
N TYR A 12 11.47 -0.51 -1.44
CA TYR A 12 11.56 0.06 -0.10
C TYR A 12 12.96 0.55 0.23
N ASP A 13 13.03 1.76 0.78
CA ASP A 13 14.17 2.30 1.53
C ASP A 13 15.41 2.53 0.66
N LEU A 14 15.18 3.00 -0.57
CA LEU A 14 16.25 3.47 -1.46
C LEU A 14 16.86 4.76 -0.89
N PRO A 15 18.18 4.85 -0.71
CA PRO A 15 18.86 6.10 -0.39
C PRO A 15 18.46 7.20 -1.38
N ASN A 16 18.26 8.41 -0.88
CA ASN A 16 17.88 9.56 -1.72
C ASN A 16 19.01 9.98 -2.69
N THR A 17 20.22 9.46 -2.50
CA THR A 17 21.36 9.61 -3.42
C THR A 17 21.23 8.73 -4.66
N ILE A 18 20.43 7.66 -4.63
CA ILE A 18 20.19 6.81 -5.81
C ILE A 18 19.28 7.57 -6.79
N THR A 19 19.73 7.63 -8.04
CA THR A 19 19.06 8.28 -9.16
C THR A 19 17.99 7.40 -9.79
N ASP A 20 17.09 8.00 -10.59
CA ASP A 20 16.11 7.21 -11.34
C ASP A 20 16.81 6.28 -12.34
N GLN A 21 17.85 6.76 -13.03
CA GLN A 21 18.63 5.98 -13.98
C GLN A 21 19.19 4.69 -13.37
N GLU A 22 19.85 4.76 -12.20
CA GLU A 22 20.41 3.58 -11.53
C GLU A 22 19.32 2.56 -11.14
N VAL A 23 18.14 3.04 -10.74
CA VAL A 23 16.98 2.16 -10.46
C VAL A 23 16.47 1.52 -11.74
N GLN A 24 16.36 2.28 -12.84
CA GLN A 24 15.92 1.73 -14.13
C GLN A 24 16.91 0.70 -14.66
N GLU A 25 18.21 0.99 -14.66
CA GLU A 25 19.27 0.05 -15.08
C GLU A 25 19.19 -1.25 -14.28
N ALA A 26 19.02 -1.16 -12.96
CA ALA A 26 18.79 -2.34 -12.12
C ALA A 26 17.53 -3.11 -12.54
N LEU A 27 16.39 -2.45 -12.72
CA LEU A 27 15.13 -3.09 -13.10
C LEU A 27 15.21 -3.81 -14.45
N ARG A 28 15.93 -3.24 -15.42
CA ARG A 28 16.16 -3.84 -16.74
C ARG A 28 16.90 -5.17 -16.69
N THR A 29 17.70 -5.42 -15.64
CA THR A 29 18.33 -6.75 -15.45
C THR A 29 17.32 -7.84 -15.05
N TYR A 30 16.10 -7.45 -14.66
CA TYR A 30 15.02 -8.35 -14.27
C TYR A 30 13.84 -8.37 -15.27
N THR A 31 13.90 -7.58 -16.35
CA THR A 31 12.87 -7.48 -17.39
C THR A 31 13.47 -7.73 -18.78
N GLU A 32 12.71 -8.40 -19.66
CA GLU A 32 13.26 -8.94 -20.93
C GLU A 32 13.47 -7.88 -22.04
N ASP A 33 12.65 -6.83 -22.09
CA ASP A 33 12.69 -5.80 -23.16
C ASP A 33 13.54 -4.57 -22.78
N GLY A 34 14.01 -4.50 -21.54
CA GLY A 34 14.81 -3.38 -21.04
C GLY A 34 14.07 -2.03 -21.02
N GLU A 35 12.73 -2.01 -21.04
CA GLU A 35 11.98 -0.75 -20.96
C GLU A 35 11.95 -0.15 -19.55
N ASN A 36 11.86 1.17 -19.46
CA ASN A 36 11.78 1.88 -18.19
C ASN A 36 10.37 1.81 -17.59
N LEU A 37 10.32 1.61 -16.28
CA LEU A 37 9.07 1.71 -15.53
C LEU A 37 8.75 3.16 -15.18
N ARG A 38 7.48 3.54 -15.27
CA ARG A 38 7.04 4.88 -14.89
C ARG A 38 7.02 5.04 -13.38
N THR A 39 7.91 5.87 -12.83
CA THR A 39 7.85 6.31 -11.43
C THR A 39 6.59 7.15 -11.19
N ARG A 40 5.73 6.71 -10.25
CA ARG A 40 4.46 7.39 -9.92
C ARG A 40 4.66 8.44 -8.84
N PHE A 41 5.27 8.04 -7.72
CA PHE A 41 5.59 8.92 -6.59
C PHE A 41 6.57 8.23 -5.65
N LYS A 42 7.16 9.02 -4.75
CA LYS A 42 8.04 8.55 -3.68
C LYS A 42 7.37 8.81 -2.33
N LEU A 43 7.46 7.85 -1.42
CA LEU A 43 7.01 7.96 -0.04
C LEU A 43 8.23 8.08 0.87
N LYS A 44 8.09 8.74 2.01
CA LYS A 44 9.15 8.76 3.03
C LYS A 44 9.52 7.33 3.44
N GLY A 45 10.81 7.03 3.46
CA GLY A 45 11.33 5.75 3.92
C GLY A 45 11.25 5.57 5.44
N ARG A 46 11.59 4.37 5.90
CA ARG A 46 11.67 4.04 7.33
C ARG A 46 12.97 4.54 7.95
N LYS A 47 14.03 4.63 7.15
CA LYS A 47 15.35 5.10 7.55
C LYS A 47 15.54 6.57 7.20
N PRO A 48 16.40 7.31 7.93
CA PRO A 48 16.85 8.64 7.50
C PRO A 48 17.34 8.62 6.05
N ASP A 49 17.07 9.70 5.31
CA ASP A 49 17.56 9.92 3.95
C ASP A 49 17.23 8.80 2.94
N THR A 50 16.13 8.10 3.17
CA THR A 50 15.60 7.09 2.24
C THR A 50 14.18 7.40 1.80
N SER A 51 13.81 6.87 0.64
CA SER A 51 12.46 6.91 0.09
C SER A 51 12.00 5.52 -0.34
N HIS A 52 10.70 5.25 -0.23
CA HIS A 52 10.08 4.14 -0.94
C HIS A 52 9.60 4.64 -2.31
N TRP A 53 9.93 3.92 -3.38
CA TRP A 53 9.58 4.33 -4.74
C TRP A 53 8.44 3.47 -5.25
N VAL A 54 7.34 4.10 -5.65
CA VAL A 54 6.20 3.42 -6.25
C VAL A 54 6.26 3.62 -7.76
N MET A 55 6.28 2.52 -8.50
CA MET A 55 6.41 2.52 -9.95
C MET A 55 5.27 1.72 -10.56
N GLU A 56 4.76 2.20 -11.68
CA GLU A 56 3.81 1.46 -12.51
C GLU A 56 4.56 0.47 -13.39
N ALA A 57 4.07 -0.76 -13.42
CA ALA A 57 4.71 -1.84 -14.17
C ALA A 57 3.68 -2.45 -15.13
N PRO A 58 3.92 -2.40 -16.47
CA PRO A 58 3.17 -3.19 -17.43
C PRO A 58 3.11 -4.66 -17.00
N ARG A 59 2.07 -5.37 -17.46
CA ARG A 59 1.79 -6.74 -17.02
C ARG A 59 3.02 -7.66 -17.09
N GLN A 60 3.73 -7.66 -18.21
CA GLN A 60 4.89 -8.51 -18.43
C GLN A 60 5.98 -8.25 -17.38
N HIS A 61 6.41 -6.99 -17.23
CA HIS A 61 7.41 -6.61 -16.22
C HIS A 61 6.94 -6.92 -14.81
N PHE A 62 5.66 -6.65 -14.49
CA PHE A 62 5.12 -6.94 -13.17
C PHE A 62 5.19 -8.44 -12.85
N LEU A 63 4.85 -9.32 -13.80
CA LEU A 63 4.91 -10.76 -13.62
C LEU A 63 6.35 -11.29 -13.49
N GLN A 64 7.33 -10.64 -14.12
CA GLN A 64 8.75 -10.93 -13.96
C GLN A 64 9.25 -10.48 -12.58
N LEU A 65 9.04 -9.20 -12.25
CA LEU A 65 9.52 -8.56 -11.02
C LEU A 65 8.90 -9.16 -9.76
N LYS A 66 7.62 -9.58 -9.81
CA LYS A 66 6.91 -10.19 -8.66
C LYS A 66 7.54 -11.51 -8.20
N ARG A 67 8.33 -12.18 -9.05
CA ARG A 67 9.05 -13.42 -8.68
C ARG A 67 10.15 -13.14 -7.66
N PHE A 68 10.65 -11.92 -7.62
CA PHE A 68 11.73 -11.51 -6.75
C PHE A 68 11.18 -10.90 -5.46
N ARG A 69 11.82 -11.23 -4.33
CA ARG A 69 11.56 -10.55 -3.04
C ARG A 69 12.44 -9.31 -2.86
N LYS A 70 13.58 -9.29 -3.54
CA LYS A 70 14.55 -8.20 -3.53
C LYS A 70 15.22 -8.07 -4.89
N ILE A 71 15.66 -6.87 -5.23
CA ILE A 71 16.49 -6.59 -6.42
C ILE A 71 17.78 -5.88 -5.99
N ALA A 72 18.85 -6.04 -6.78
CA ALA A 72 20.11 -5.32 -6.56
C ALA A 72 20.07 -3.96 -7.27
N VAL A 73 20.34 -2.87 -6.55
CA VAL A 73 20.59 -1.53 -7.11
C VAL A 73 21.91 -1.04 -6.53
N ASN A 74 22.88 -0.69 -7.38
CA ASN A 74 24.24 -0.30 -6.95
C ASN A 74 24.83 -1.26 -5.90
N TRP A 75 24.80 -2.57 -6.18
CA TRP A 75 25.32 -3.63 -5.30
C TRP A 75 24.58 -3.82 -3.96
N ASN A 76 23.49 -3.08 -3.73
CA ASN A 76 22.69 -3.16 -2.51
C ASN A 76 21.33 -3.83 -2.79
N MET A 77 20.89 -4.70 -1.88
CA MET A 77 19.64 -5.46 -2.05
C MET A 77 18.44 -4.74 -1.43
N PHE A 78 17.49 -4.33 -2.27
CA PHE A 78 16.28 -3.61 -1.86
C PHE A 78 15.04 -4.48 -1.96
N GLN A 79 14.14 -4.37 -0.98
CA GLN A 79 12.89 -5.12 -0.99
C GLN A 79 11.96 -4.57 -2.08
N ILE A 80 11.44 -5.48 -2.90
CA ILE A 80 10.41 -5.20 -3.90
C ILE A 80 9.11 -5.91 -3.50
N LYS A 81 7.97 -5.23 -3.64
CA LYS A 81 6.63 -5.82 -3.45
C LYS A 81 5.63 -5.24 -4.45
N GLU A 82 4.50 -5.92 -4.59
CA GLU A 82 3.29 -5.32 -5.18
C GLU A 82 2.76 -4.20 -4.26
N PHE A 83 2.40 -3.07 -4.86
CA PHE A 83 1.83 -1.92 -4.17
C PHE A 83 0.35 -1.75 -4.51
N PHE A 84 -0.49 -1.69 -3.48
CA PHE A 84 -1.93 -1.48 -3.62
C PHE A 84 -2.30 -0.04 -3.29
N HIS A 85 -2.91 0.67 -4.25
CA HIS A 85 -3.41 2.03 -4.04
C HIS A 85 -4.77 2.02 -3.34
N VAL A 86 -4.87 1.30 -2.22
CA VAL A 86 -6.05 1.26 -1.36
C VAL A 86 -6.01 2.47 -0.44
N LYS A 87 -6.94 3.41 -0.67
CA LYS A 87 -7.06 4.62 0.14
C LYS A 87 -7.73 4.28 1.47
N ARG A 88 -7.10 4.69 2.56
CA ARG A 88 -7.67 4.64 3.90
C ARG A 88 -7.65 6.04 4.50
N CYS A 89 -8.83 6.52 4.89
CA CYS A 89 -9.00 7.83 5.47
C CYS A 89 -8.27 7.87 6.82
N GLN A 90 -7.32 8.79 6.98
CA GLN A 90 -6.55 8.92 8.23
C GLN A 90 -7.38 9.50 9.38
N PHE A 91 -8.60 9.98 9.11
CA PHE A 91 -9.49 10.58 10.10
C PHE A 91 -10.49 9.56 10.67
N CYS A 92 -11.25 8.87 9.82
CA CYS A 92 -12.25 7.88 10.26
C CYS A 92 -11.83 6.41 10.08
N GLN A 93 -10.64 6.15 9.51
CA GLN A 93 -10.09 4.82 9.20
C GLN A 93 -10.81 4.01 8.12
N ALA A 94 -11.94 4.47 7.61
CA ALA A 94 -12.67 3.83 6.51
C ALA A 94 -11.90 3.90 5.18
N PHE A 95 -12.22 2.97 4.28
CA PHE A 95 -11.59 2.88 2.96
C PHE A 95 -12.29 3.77 1.92
N SER A 96 -11.71 3.84 0.71
CA SER A 96 -12.19 4.52 -0.51
C SER A 96 -12.07 6.05 -0.58
N HIS A 97 -11.86 6.75 0.54
CA HIS A 97 -11.74 8.21 0.56
C HIS A 97 -10.52 8.72 1.36
N THR A 98 -10.18 10.00 1.14
CA THR A 98 -9.15 10.73 1.88
C THR A 98 -9.79 11.60 2.96
N ARG A 99 -8.98 12.17 3.86
CA ARG A 99 -9.47 13.09 4.91
C ARG A 99 -10.26 14.27 4.36
N GLN A 100 -9.86 14.83 3.22
CA GLN A 100 -10.52 15.98 2.58
C GLN A 100 -11.98 15.65 2.21
N ASN A 101 -12.28 14.39 1.91
CA ASN A 101 -13.61 13.92 1.51
C ASN A 101 -14.30 13.14 2.65
N CYS A 102 -13.82 13.28 3.88
CA CYS A 102 -14.37 12.58 5.03
C CYS A 102 -15.62 13.30 5.54
N LYS A 103 -16.72 12.55 5.71
CA LYS A 103 -17.99 13.09 6.21
C LYS A 103 -18.12 13.08 7.74
N TYR A 104 -17.21 12.39 8.43
CA TYR A 104 -17.19 12.38 9.89
C TYR A 104 -16.62 13.68 10.45
N THR A 105 -17.22 14.18 11.52
CA THR A 105 -16.78 15.37 12.26
C THR A 105 -15.86 15.04 13.44
N VAL A 106 -15.88 13.79 13.91
CA VAL A 106 -15.02 13.28 14.98
C VAL A 106 -14.20 12.10 14.44
N PRO A 107 -12.88 12.04 14.69
CA PRO A 107 -12.05 10.96 14.18
C PRO A 107 -12.34 9.64 14.90
N ASN A 108 -12.08 8.53 14.21
CA ASN A 108 -12.00 7.21 14.82
C ASN A 108 -10.53 6.82 14.97
N CYS A 109 -10.20 6.30 16.14
CA CYS A 109 -8.86 5.89 16.49
C CYS A 109 -8.47 4.63 15.69
N GLY A 110 -7.34 4.70 14.99
CA GLY A 110 -6.80 3.56 14.24
C GLY A 110 -6.23 2.44 15.11
N ILE A 111 -6.15 2.65 16.43
CA ILE A 111 -5.65 1.67 17.40
C ILE A 111 -6.81 1.01 18.14
N CYS A 112 -7.73 1.78 18.73
CA CYS A 112 -8.76 1.26 19.63
C CYS A 112 -10.21 1.47 19.17
N ALA A 113 -10.42 1.91 17.93
CA ALA A 113 -11.73 2.19 17.32
C ALA A 113 -12.57 3.34 17.95
N ASP A 114 -12.21 3.86 19.12
CA ASP A 114 -12.93 4.96 19.78
C ASP A 114 -12.85 6.31 19.06
N ARG A 115 -13.72 7.24 19.48
CA ARG A 115 -13.89 8.57 18.90
C ARG A 115 -12.83 9.58 19.36
N HIS A 116 -11.57 9.38 18.95
CA HIS A 116 -10.48 10.34 19.15
C HIS A 116 -9.37 10.19 18.10
N SER A 117 -8.48 11.18 18.00
CA SER A 117 -7.32 11.10 17.10
C SER A 117 -6.35 10.01 17.59
N THR A 118 -5.91 9.15 16.67
CA THR A 118 -4.94 8.07 16.95
C THR A 118 -3.69 8.56 17.68
N SER A 119 -3.26 9.80 17.45
CA SER A 119 -2.09 10.42 18.13
C SER A 119 -2.25 10.58 19.64
N TYR A 120 -3.49 10.63 20.15
CA TYR A 120 -3.79 10.78 21.58
C TYR A 120 -4.28 9.48 22.23
N CYS A 121 -4.24 8.36 21.50
CA CYS A 121 -4.70 7.07 22.00
C CYS A 121 -3.83 6.59 23.16
N ARG A 122 -4.46 6.30 24.31
CA ARG A 122 -3.82 5.71 25.50
C ARG A 122 -4.30 4.28 25.79
N SER A 123 -5.08 3.68 24.89
CA SER A 123 -5.57 2.32 25.05
C SER A 123 -4.45 1.30 24.95
N ASN A 124 -4.49 0.30 25.83
CA ASN A 124 -3.58 -0.86 25.83
C ASN A 124 -4.11 -2.02 24.97
N PHE A 125 -5.32 -1.90 24.41
CA PHE A 125 -5.91 -2.89 23.53
C PHE A 125 -6.02 -2.36 22.10
N GLN A 126 -6.23 -3.27 21.16
CA GLN A 126 -6.35 -2.93 19.75
C GLN A 126 -7.69 -3.40 19.21
N LEU A 127 -8.42 -2.49 18.56
CA LEU A 127 -9.70 -2.75 17.91
C LEU A 127 -9.74 -2.10 16.53
N CYS A 128 -10.25 -2.86 15.57
CA CYS A 128 -10.36 -2.45 14.19
C CYS A 128 -11.79 -1.98 13.91
N ILE A 129 -11.98 -0.66 13.83
CA ILE A 129 -13.29 -0.05 13.54
C ILE A 129 -13.92 -0.62 12.26
N ASN A 130 -13.14 -0.88 11.21
CA ASN A 130 -13.65 -1.43 9.96
C ASN A 130 -14.22 -2.85 10.13
N CYS A 131 -13.58 -3.68 10.94
CA CYS A 131 -14.07 -5.04 11.21
C CYS A 131 -15.27 -5.02 12.15
N GLU A 132 -15.28 -4.14 13.15
CA GLU A 132 -16.43 -3.92 14.02
C GLU A 132 -17.66 -3.47 13.22
N GLU A 133 -17.52 -2.45 12.37
CA GLU A 133 -18.59 -1.98 11.50
C GLU A 133 -19.06 -3.05 10.52
N SER A 134 -18.14 -3.85 9.96
CA SER A 134 -18.48 -4.96 9.08
C SER A 134 -19.32 -6.01 9.81
N ASN A 135 -18.93 -6.38 11.04
CA ASN A 135 -19.67 -7.36 11.83
C ASN A 135 -21.07 -6.83 12.20
N ARG A 136 -21.16 -5.56 12.62
CA ARG A 136 -22.43 -4.92 12.99
C ARG A 136 -23.37 -4.73 11.79
N ASN A 137 -22.86 -4.22 10.68
CA ASN A 137 -23.70 -3.77 9.56
C ASN A 137 -23.89 -4.83 8.48
N SER A 138 -23.00 -5.82 8.40
CA SER A 138 -23.00 -6.85 7.34
C SER A 138 -23.03 -8.28 7.88
N GLY A 139 -23.16 -8.47 9.19
CA GLY A 139 -23.24 -9.81 9.80
C GLY A 139 -21.99 -10.66 9.64
N THR A 140 -20.82 -10.05 9.37
CA THR A 140 -19.56 -10.80 9.32
C THR A 140 -19.11 -11.24 10.71
N ASN A 141 -18.19 -12.21 10.77
CA ASN A 141 -17.56 -12.66 12.02
C ASN A 141 -16.04 -12.44 11.99
N HIS A 142 -15.62 -11.23 11.66
CA HIS A 142 -14.20 -10.87 11.61
C HIS A 142 -13.63 -10.70 13.02
N ASN A 143 -12.42 -11.22 13.27
CA ASN A 143 -11.69 -10.90 14.49
C ASN A 143 -11.38 -9.39 14.51
N ILE A 144 -11.92 -8.67 15.48
CA ILE A 144 -11.76 -7.21 15.59
C ILE A 144 -10.50 -6.81 16.36
N ARG A 145 -9.80 -7.72 17.03
CA ARG A 145 -8.67 -7.45 17.95
C ARG A 145 -7.35 -7.19 17.23
N HIS A 146 -7.32 -6.14 16.42
CA HIS A 146 -6.13 -5.68 15.70
C HIS A 146 -6.29 -4.19 15.33
N ARG A 147 -5.20 -3.53 14.91
CA ARG A 147 -5.27 -2.12 14.48
C ARG A 147 -5.94 -1.98 13.11
N ALA A 148 -6.57 -0.84 12.85
CA ALA A 148 -7.13 -0.55 11.52
C ALA A 148 -6.06 -0.49 10.40
N THR A 149 -4.77 -0.41 10.75
CA THR A 149 -3.61 -0.43 9.85
C THR A 149 -3.10 -1.83 9.50
N ASP A 150 -3.61 -2.87 10.15
CA ASP A 150 -3.08 -4.22 10.00
C ASP A 150 -3.26 -4.73 8.56
N LEU A 151 -2.17 -5.21 7.96
CA LEU A 151 -2.17 -5.74 6.59
C LEU A 151 -2.91 -7.10 6.50
N SER A 152 -3.11 -7.78 7.62
CA SER A 152 -3.86 -9.02 7.72
C SER A 152 -5.38 -8.82 7.83
N CYS A 153 -5.82 -7.57 8.08
CA CYS A 153 -7.22 -7.18 8.25
C CYS A 153 -8.11 -7.70 7.10
N PRO A 154 -9.22 -8.42 7.39
CA PRO A 154 -10.09 -8.96 6.36
C PRO A 154 -10.78 -7.86 5.52
N CYS A 155 -11.16 -6.74 6.14
CA CYS A 155 -11.71 -5.59 5.41
C CYS A 155 -10.67 -5.00 4.45
N TYR A 156 -9.40 -4.89 4.86
CA TYR A 156 -8.32 -4.44 3.98
C TYR A 156 -8.07 -5.42 2.83
N LYS A 157 -8.07 -6.73 3.10
CA LYS A 157 -7.95 -7.78 2.07
C LYS A 157 -9.11 -7.73 1.06
N LYS A 158 -10.33 -7.41 1.51
CA LYS A 158 -11.48 -7.18 0.63
C LYS A 158 -11.23 -6.01 -0.33
N GLU A 159 -10.69 -4.89 0.17
CA GLU A 159 -10.31 -3.75 -0.66
C GLU A 159 -9.19 -4.08 -1.65
N ILE A 160 -8.17 -4.86 -1.24
CA ILE A 160 -7.14 -5.35 -2.17
C ILE A 160 -7.77 -6.19 -3.28
N LYS A 161 -8.69 -7.10 -2.95
CA LYS A 161 -9.37 -7.93 -3.95
C LYS A 161 -10.19 -7.08 -4.93
N ALA A 162 -10.89 -6.06 -4.44
CA ALA A 162 -11.60 -5.10 -5.29
C ALA A 162 -10.63 -4.31 -6.18
N TYR A 163 -9.54 -3.78 -5.62
CA TYR A 163 -8.49 -3.08 -6.34
C TYR A 163 -7.91 -3.94 -7.47
N LYS A 164 -7.61 -5.22 -7.21
CA LYS A 164 -7.02 -6.12 -8.20
C LYS A 164 -7.88 -6.32 -9.44
N LYS A 165 -9.22 -6.30 -9.29
CA LYS A 165 -10.15 -6.39 -10.43
C LYS A 165 -10.05 -5.18 -11.37
N THR A 166 -9.58 -4.04 -10.87
CA THR A 166 -9.42 -2.79 -11.64
C THR A 166 -8.04 -2.66 -12.31
N ARG A 167 -7.21 -3.70 -12.22
CA ARG A 167 -5.84 -3.71 -12.72
C ARG A 167 -5.63 -4.79 -13.75
N ASP A 168 -4.69 -4.52 -14.64
CA ASP A 168 -4.30 -5.41 -15.70
C ASP A 168 -3.25 -6.42 -15.21
N TYR A 169 -3.71 -7.62 -14.89
CA TYR A 169 -2.85 -8.75 -14.57
C TYR A 169 -2.93 -9.87 -15.62
N LEU A 170 -3.77 -9.71 -16.65
CA LEU A 170 -4.25 -10.80 -17.53
C LEU A 170 -3.88 -10.63 -18.99
#